data_AF-A0A2Z3HDU5-F1
#
_entry.id   AF-A0A2Z3HDU5-F1
#
_cell.length_a   1.000
_cell.length_b   1.000
_cell.length_c   1.000
_cell.angle_alpha   90.00
_cell.angle_beta   90.00
_cell.angle_gamma   90.00
#
_symmetry.space_group_name_H-M   'P 1'
#
loop_
_entity.id
_entity.type
_entity.pdbx_description
1 polymer ?
#
loop_
_entity_poly.entity_id
_entity_poly.type
_entity_poly.pdbx_seq_one_letter_code
_entity_poly.pdbx_strand_id
1 'polypeptide(L)'
;MAVTLPTNPNGSLRAFTDTEVIAMNLRRRGIKAEHDHITTMLGPDGSYCTRRFSCDWDQRYNAAVHLVGASKLYDDTGVTKLSRLMPQRDPVFNNWACTKVEIAPFRFMQNTVEAEDPEDPDSIEDVNPGYKAGVHVPEFWRAELKATFEMCPFGFKSDADTESETERYTTKPGAVPGGAVSGEPSYISLPGGASGQVYSTDTGTGKPAGVPIPYGIGFIEPQRKFRIVWRRLPFDAWGPGKPLFNRVIGNEGSRGFFGAVNKTYFLGYWSLTLQLVGVEETLLPDPTGLGYSWDLAYTFVHKPVPFGHLGFYFFDPATTGNVSGYYQTQRAGLNTRITDETLITDGSALFPVREFEDLFKVGAA
;
A
#
# COMPACT_ATOMS: atom_id res chain seq x y z
N MET A 1 -26.23 -6.44 13.80
CA MET A 1 -26.11 -7.06 12.47
C MET A 1 -24.63 -7.09 12.10
N ALA A 2 -24.11 -8.24 11.69
CA ALA A 2 -22.74 -8.35 11.21
C ALA A 2 -22.61 -7.64 9.85
N VAL A 3 -21.44 -7.07 9.56
CA VAL A 3 -21.18 -6.43 8.27
C VAL A 3 -21.09 -7.51 7.20
N THR A 4 -21.86 -7.37 6.12
CA THR A 4 -21.81 -8.31 5.01
C THR A 4 -20.99 -7.69 3.89
N LEU A 5 -19.77 -8.20 3.68
CA LEU A 5 -18.96 -7.77 2.55
C LEU A 5 -19.57 -8.28 1.24
N PRO A 6 -19.65 -7.45 0.19
CA PRO A 6 -20.17 -7.88 -1.10
C PRO A 6 -19.16 -8.79 -1.80
N THR A 7 -19.44 -10.10 -1.83
CA THR A 7 -18.54 -11.10 -2.42
C THR A 7 -19.08 -11.73 -3.70
N ASN A 8 -18.18 -12.07 -4.60
CA ASN A 8 -18.41 -12.99 -5.71
C ASN A 8 -18.51 -14.45 -5.22
N PRO A 9 -18.99 -15.39 -6.06
CA PRO A 9 -19.06 -16.81 -5.70
C PRO A 9 -17.71 -17.44 -5.32
N ASN A 10 -16.60 -16.93 -5.86
CA ASN A 10 -15.24 -17.36 -5.51
C ASN A 10 -14.72 -16.73 -4.20
N GLY A 11 -15.53 -15.90 -3.52
CA GLY A 11 -15.16 -15.24 -2.27
C GLY A 11 -14.38 -13.94 -2.41
N SER A 12 -14.01 -13.51 -3.63
CA SER A 12 -13.41 -12.19 -3.86
C SER A 12 -14.44 -11.08 -3.65
N LEU A 13 -13.97 -9.86 -3.37
CA LEU A 13 -14.84 -8.69 -3.23
C LEU A 13 -15.36 -8.24 -4.61
N ARG A 14 -16.57 -7.72 -4.63
CA ARG A 14 -17.19 -7.06 -5.78
C ARG A 14 -17.75 -5.71 -5.39
N ALA A 15 -18.04 -4.87 -6.38
CA ALA A 15 -18.86 -3.70 -6.14
C ALA A 15 -20.26 -4.10 -5.64
N PHE A 16 -20.87 -3.24 -4.83
CA PHE A 16 -22.27 -3.35 -4.48
C PHE A 16 -23.14 -3.20 -5.75
N THR A 17 -24.21 -3.99 -5.85
CA THR A 17 -25.17 -3.87 -6.94
C THR A 17 -26.08 -2.66 -6.72
N ASP A 18 -26.73 -2.19 -7.77
CA ASP A 18 -27.68 -1.07 -7.67
C ASP A 18 -28.80 -1.36 -6.65
N THR A 19 -29.30 -2.59 -6.59
CA THR A 19 -30.31 -3.01 -5.62
C THR A 19 -29.78 -2.92 -4.18
N GLU A 20 -28.54 -3.35 -3.95
CA GLU A 20 -27.90 -3.23 -2.63
C GLU A 20 -27.69 -1.77 -2.23
N VAL A 21 -27.26 -0.91 -3.17
CA VAL A 21 -27.09 0.53 -2.94
C VAL A 21 -28.44 1.22 -2.65
N ILE A 22 -29.50 0.87 -3.40
CA ILE A 22 -30.86 1.37 -3.17
C ILE A 22 -31.35 0.94 -1.78
N ALA A 23 -31.09 -0.31 -1.38
CA ALA A 23 -31.47 -0.83 -0.06
C ALA A 23 -30.77 -0.11 1.10
N MET A 24 -29.57 0.46 0.89
CA MET A 24 -28.90 1.31 1.89
C MET A 24 -29.63 2.64 2.12
N ASN A 25 -30.48 3.07 1.18
CA ASN A 25 -31.20 4.35 1.20
C ASN A 25 -30.25 5.53 1.48
N LEU A 26 -29.07 5.51 0.83
CA LEU A 26 -28.01 6.48 1.07
C LEU A 26 -28.40 7.84 0.49
N ARG A 27 -28.68 8.82 1.36
CA ARG A 27 -29.06 10.19 0.99
C ARG A 27 -27.98 11.17 1.42
N ARG A 28 -27.67 12.15 0.58
CA ARG A 28 -26.76 13.26 0.92
C ARG A 28 -27.52 14.32 1.72
N ARG A 29 -26.94 14.82 2.81
CA ARG A 29 -27.53 15.92 3.59
C ARG A 29 -27.33 17.24 2.83
N GLY A 30 -28.40 18.00 2.64
CA GLY A 30 -28.39 19.33 2.00
C GLY A 30 -28.95 19.40 0.57
N ILE A 31 -29.38 18.28 -0.03
CA ILE A 31 -29.94 18.28 -1.38
C ILE A 31 -31.46 18.39 -1.30
N LYS A 32 -32.01 19.59 -1.59
CA LYS A 32 -33.45 19.81 -1.81
C LYS A 32 -33.89 19.51 -3.26
N ALA A 33 -32.95 19.57 -4.21
CA ALA A 33 -33.13 19.22 -5.64
C ALA A 33 -31.80 18.75 -6.26
N GLU A 34 -31.81 18.05 -7.41
CA GLU A 34 -30.68 17.37 -8.08
C GLU A 34 -29.39 18.20 -8.30
N HIS A 35 -29.38 19.50 -8.01
CA HIS A 35 -28.25 20.41 -8.25
C HIS A 35 -27.86 21.30 -7.06
N ASP A 36 -28.36 21.06 -5.85
CA ASP A 36 -28.07 21.95 -4.72
C ASP A 36 -26.79 21.57 -3.93
N HIS A 37 -26.08 22.58 -3.43
CA HIS A 37 -24.71 22.46 -2.95
C HIS A 37 -24.55 21.51 -1.76
N ILE A 38 -23.71 20.49 -1.93
CA ILE A 38 -23.25 19.60 -0.86
C ILE A 38 -22.68 20.48 0.26
N THR A 39 -23.16 20.31 1.50
CA THR A 39 -22.44 20.81 2.69
C THR A 39 -21.09 20.10 2.75
N THR A 40 -20.12 20.66 2.02
CA THR A 40 -18.73 20.23 1.97
C THR A 40 -18.01 21.09 2.98
N MET A 41 -17.65 20.49 4.11
CA MET A 41 -16.82 21.18 5.07
C MET A 41 -15.38 20.86 4.71
N LEU A 42 -14.71 21.81 4.08
CA LEU A 42 -13.26 21.75 3.85
C LEU A 42 -12.55 21.88 5.19
N GLY A 43 -11.50 21.09 5.39
CA GLY A 43 -10.58 21.23 6.51
C GLY A 43 -9.92 22.63 6.48
N PRO A 44 -9.50 23.15 7.64
CA PRO A 44 -8.91 24.48 7.77
C PRO A 44 -7.62 24.70 6.95
N ASP A 45 -6.97 23.61 6.54
CA ASP A 45 -5.73 23.55 5.77
C ASP A 45 -5.93 23.00 4.35
N GLY A 46 -7.17 22.69 3.96
CA GLY A 46 -7.49 22.06 2.68
C GLY A 46 -6.96 20.62 2.54
N SER A 47 -6.54 19.96 3.63
CA SER A 47 -6.00 18.58 3.56
C SER A 47 -7.09 17.51 3.44
N TYR A 48 -8.32 17.85 3.81
CA TYR A 48 -9.48 16.97 3.74
C TYR A 48 -10.78 17.71 3.47
N CYS A 49 -11.82 17.00 3.07
CA CYS A 49 -13.21 17.47 3.14
C CYS A 49 -14.07 16.45 3.86
N THR A 50 -15.11 16.93 4.54
CA THR A 50 -16.12 16.04 5.12
C THR A 50 -17.46 16.24 4.44
N ARG A 51 -18.12 15.12 4.15
CA ARG A 51 -19.46 15.04 3.56
C ARG A 51 -20.35 14.23 4.48
N ARG A 52 -21.60 14.66 4.62
CA ARG A 52 -22.58 14.00 5.48
C ARG A 52 -23.62 13.27 4.64
N PHE A 53 -23.83 12.01 4.98
CA PHE A 53 -24.83 11.14 4.40
C PHE A 53 -25.79 10.64 5.49
N SER A 54 -26.96 10.18 5.10
CA SER A 54 -27.85 9.40 5.96
C SER A 54 -28.20 8.10 5.26
N CYS A 55 -28.32 7.01 6.02
CA CYS A 55 -28.72 5.70 5.52
C CYS A 55 -29.65 5.03 6.54
N ASP A 56 -30.31 3.95 6.14
CA ASP A 56 -31.12 3.17 7.06
C ASP A 56 -30.22 2.51 8.12
N TRP A 57 -30.64 2.55 9.40
CA TRP A 57 -29.82 2.12 10.53
C TRP A 57 -29.26 0.71 10.36
N ASP A 58 -30.08 -0.22 9.84
CA ASP A 58 -29.68 -1.61 9.65
C ASP A 58 -28.64 -1.80 8.53
N GLN A 59 -28.48 -0.82 7.63
CA GLN A 59 -27.53 -0.84 6.51
C GLN A 59 -26.28 0.00 6.75
N ARG A 60 -26.15 0.66 7.92
CA ARG A 60 -25.07 1.62 8.23
C ARG A 60 -23.65 1.12 7.96
N TYR A 61 -23.38 -0.16 8.23
CA TYR A 61 -22.06 -0.73 8.00
C TYR A 61 -21.82 -1.05 6.53
N ASN A 62 -22.83 -1.51 5.80
CA ASN A 62 -22.72 -1.73 4.35
C ASN A 62 -22.51 -0.40 3.63
N ALA A 63 -23.21 0.66 4.07
CA ALA A 63 -22.99 2.02 3.59
C ALA A 63 -21.59 2.54 3.91
N ALA A 64 -21.05 2.27 5.11
CA ALA A 64 -19.67 2.62 5.44
C ALA A 64 -18.67 1.88 4.53
N VAL A 65 -18.83 0.56 4.34
CA VAL A 65 -17.99 -0.25 3.43
C VAL A 65 -18.08 0.25 1.98
N HIS A 66 -19.27 0.62 1.52
CA HIS A 66 -19.46 1.19 0.18
C HIS A 66 -18.69 2.49 0.00
N LEU A 67 -18.60 3.32 1.05
CA LEU A 67 -17.87 4.60 1.01
C LEU A 67 -16.37 4.42 1.13
N VAL A 68 -15.87 3.73 2.16
CA VAL A 68 -14.43 3.61 2.46
C VAL A 68 -13.73 2.48 1.74
N GLY A 69 -14.46 1.58 1.08
CA GLY A 69 -13.90 0.35 0.54
C GLY A 69 -13.45 -0.63 1.62
N ALA A 70 -13.06 -1.83 1.20
CA ALA A 70 -12.67 -2.93 2.08
C ALA A 70 -11.54 -3.76 1.47
N SER A 71 -10.87 -4.55 2.29
CA SER A 71 -9.89 -5.54 1.85
C SER A 71 -10.17 -6.88 2.51
N LYS A 72 -9.94 -7.98 1.79
CA LYS A 72 -10.14 -9.33 2.32
C LYS A 72 -9.24 -10.33 1.61
N LEU A 73 -8.80 -11.34 2.35
CA LEU A 73 -8.19 -12.55 1.78
C LEU A 73 -9.26 -13.51 1.29
N TYR A 74 -9.05 -14.08 0.11
CA TYR A 74 -9.88 -15.14 -0.43
C TYR A 74 -9.01 -16.25 -1.01
N ASP A 75 -9.55 -17.45 -1.09
CA ASP A 75 -8.87 -18.59 -1.67
C ASP A 75 -9.40 -18.82 -3.09
N ASP A 76 -8.48 -18.82 -4.05
CA ASP A 76 -8.78 -19.09 -5.46
C ASP A 76 -8.01 -20.34 -5.85
N THR A 77 -8.74 -21.46 -5.95
CA THR A 77 -8.19 -22.77 -6.32
C THR A 77 -6.96 -23.21 -5.50
N GLY A 78 -6.93 -22.91 -4.20
CA GLY A 78 -5.85 -23.29 -3.27
C GLY A 78 -4.73 -22.25 -3.16
N VAL A 79 -4.85 -21.13 -3.88
CA VAL A 79 -3.94 -19.99 -3.78
C VAL A 79 -4.66 -18.85 -3.06
N THR A 80 -4.18 -18.51 -1.87
CA THR A 80 -4.68 -17.33 -1.15
C THR A 80 -4.29 -16.05 -1.90
N LYS A 81 -5.30 -15.26 -2.24
CA LYS A 81 -5.19 -13.98 -2.93
C LYS A 81 -5.81 -12.87 -2.09
N LEU A 82 -5.42 -11.64 -2.42
CA LEU A 82 -5.96 -10.44 -1.83
C LEU A 82 -7.01 -9.86 -2.78
N SER A 83 -8.18 -9.51 -2.26
CA SER A 83 -9.20 -8.79 -3.02
C SER A 83 -9.57 -7.50 -2.31
N ARG A 84 -9.84 -6.46 -3.09
CA ARG A 84 -10.13 -5.13 -2.55
C ARG A 84 -11.34 -4.50 -3.22
N LEU A 85 -12.15 -3.83 -2.40
CA LEU A 85 -13.17 -2.91 -2.83
C LEU A 85 -12.61 -1.48 -2.72
N MET A 86 -12.61 -0.73 -3.82
CA MET A 86 -12.09 0.64 -3.85
C MET A 86 -12.95 1.60 -3.02
N PRO A 87 -12.32 2.55 -2.28
CA PRO A 87 -13.05 3.68 -1.71
C PRO A 87 -13.68 4.55 -2.80
N GLN A 88 -14.79 5.20 -2.45
CA GLN A 88 -15.42 6.21 -3.29
C GLN A 88 -14.49 7.41 -3.47
N ARG A 89 -14.36 7.87 -4.72
CA ARG A 89 -13.65 9.10 -5.05
C ARG A 89 -14.50 10.31 -4.67
N ASP A 90 -13.84 11.40 -4.31
CA ASP A 90 -14.53 12.68 -4.24
C ASP A 90 -14.93 13.12 -5.67
N PRO A 91 -16.19 13.54 -5.90
CA PRO A 91 -16.66 13.92 -7.23
C PRO A 91 -16.08 15.24 -7.76
N VAL A 92 -15.44 16.04 -6.90
CA VAL A 92 -14.80 17.31 -7.26
C VAL A 92 -13.28 17.16 -7.28
N PHE A 93 -12.72 16.52 -6.25
CA PHE A 93 -11.28 16.28 -6.14
C PHE A 93 -10.92 14.85 -6.57
N ASN A 94 -10.62 14.66 -7.84
CA ASN A 94 -10.38 13.33 -8.44
C ASN A 94 -9.26 12.50 -7.77
N ASN A 95 -8.34 13.16 -7.06
CA ASN A 95 -7.24 12.50 -6.34
C ASN A 95 -7.60 12.17 -4.87
N TRP A 96 -8.82 12.46 -4.43
CA TRP A 96 -9.26 12.24 -3.06
C TRP A 96 -10.15 11.01 -2.95
N ALA A 97 -9.95 10.23 -1.89
CA ALA A 97 -10.73 9.05 -1.57
C ALA A 97 -11.41 9.24 -0.23
N CYS A 98 -12.56 8.60 -0.03
CA CYS A 98 -13.11 8.43 1.31
C CYS A 98 -12.19 7.51 2.13
N THR A 99 -11.55 8.07 3.16
CA THR A 99 -10.59 7.36 4.01
C THR A 99 -11.18 6.96 5.36
N LYS A 100 -12.25 7.63 5.80
CA LYS A 100 -12.87 7.40 7.11
C LYS A 100 -14.36 7.69 7.07
N VAL A 101 -15.16 6.87 7.76
CA VAL A 101 -16.57 7.14 8.03
C VAL A 101 -16.84 7.07 9.52
N GLU A 102 -17.43 8.14 10.07
CA GLU A 102 -17.96 8.17 11.43
C GLU A 102 -19.47 7.93 11.38
N ILE A 103 -19.95 6.95 12.15
CA ILE A 103 -21.37 6.58 12.21
C ILE A 103 -21.98 7.16 13.48
N ALA A 104 -22.97 8.03 13.33
CA ALA A 104 -23.77 8.57 14.43
C ALA A 104 -25.11 7.84 14.54
N PRO A 105 -25.61 7.59 15.78
CA PRO A 105 -26.76 6.73 16.04
C PRO A 105 -28.12 7.28 15.64
N PHE A 106 -28.21 8.55 15.27
CA PHE A 106 -29.45 9.20 14.88
C PHE A 106 -29.17 10.39 13.97
N ARG A 107 -30.15 10.74 13.15
CA ARG A 107 -30.18 12.00 12.39
C ARG A 107 -31.19 12.94 13.03
N PHE A 108 -30.87 14.23 13.15
CA PHE A 108 -31.89 15.23 13.46
C PHE A 108 -32.66 15.65 12.20
N MET A 109 -33.99 15.57 12.24
CA MET A 109 -34.82 16.28 11.27
C MET A 109 -34.66 17.78 11.52
N GLN A 110 -34.40 18.51 10.44
CA GLN A 110 -34.56 19.95 10.45
C GLN A 110 -35.99 20.17 9.97
N ASN A 111 -36.90 20.54 10.89
CA ASN A 111 -38.21 21.03 10.50
C ASN A 111 -37.99 22.35 9.73
N THR A 112 -37.89 22.26 8.41
CA THR A 112 -38.25 23.39 7.55
C THR A 112 -39.76 23.31 7.41
N VAL A 113 -40.48 23.97 8.32
CA VAL A 113 -41.85 24.38 8.01
C VAL A 113 -41.69 25.33 6.83
N GLU A 114 -42.17 24.90 5.66
CA GLU A 114 -42.36 25.78 4.53
C GLU A 114 -43.39 26.82 5.00
N ALA A 115 -42.98 28.08 5.10
CA ALA A 115 -43.95 29.17 5.11
C ALA A 115 -44.52 29.23 3.70
N GLU A 116 -45.52 28.39 3.43
CA GLU A 116 -46.44 28.64 2.34
C GLU A 116 -47.26 29.87 2.74
N ASP A 117 -47.16 30.89 1.91
CA ASP A 117 -47.89 32.17 1.93
C ASP A 117 -47.57 33.19 3.05
N PRO A 118 -46.98 34.36 2.73
CA PRO A 118 -46.79 35.45 3.68
C PRO A 118 -48.06 36.28 3.96
N GLU A 119 -49.23 35.89 3.45
CA GLU A 119 -50.45 36.72 3.49
C GLU A 119 -51.59 36.21 4.42
N ASP A 120 -51.45 35.06 5.09
CA ASP A 120 -52.49 34.59 6.03
C ASP A 120 -51.95 34.41 7.47
N PRO A 121 -52.07 35.43 8.34
CA PRO A 121 -51.62 35.35 9.73
C PRO A 121 -52.41 34.38 10.61
N ASP A 122 -53.51 33.79 10.11
CA ASP A 122 -54.39 32.91 10.88
C ASP A 122 -54.28 31.41 10.48
N SER A 123 -53.41 31.04 9.52
CA SER A 123 -53.30 29.65 9.03
C SER A 123 -52.42 28.70 9.87
N ILE A 124 -51.81 29.17 10.98
CA ILE A 124 -50.89 28.37 11.83
C ILE A 124 -51.60 27.76 13.06
N GLU A 125 -52.94 27.65 13.10
CA GLU A 125 -53.62 27.08 14.28
C GLU A 125 -53.87 25.56 14.26
N ASP A 126 -53.70 24.84 13.14
CA ASP A 126 -54.08 23.42 13.07
C ASP A 126 -52.93 22.40 12.90
N VAL A 127 -51.67 22.80 13.07
CA VAL A 127 -50.54 21.85 13.15
C VAL A 127 -50.16 21.61 14.61
N ASN A 128 -50.89 20.68 15.24
CA ASN A 128 -50.48 19.88 16.40
C ASN A 128 -49.71 20.66 17.51
N PRO A 129 -50.35 21.08 18.62
CA PRO A 129 -49.85 22.09 19.58
C PRO A 129 -48.58 21.72 20.38
N GLY A 130 -47.90 20.61 20.05
CA GLY A 130 -46.63 20.21 20.64
C GLY A 130 -45.38 20.50 19.80
N TYR A 131 -45.51 20.91 18.54
CA TYR A 131 -44.35 21.07 17.63
C TYR A 131 -43.92 22.53 17.48
N LYS A 132 -43.04 22.99 18.36
CA LYS A 132 -42.35 24.27 18.17
C LYS A 132 -41.41 24.19 16.96
N ALA A 133 -41.44 25.21 16.09
CA ALA A 133 -40.39 25.43 15.11
C ALA A 133 -39.02 25.47 15.82
N GLY A 134 -38.05 24.69 15.32
CA GLY A 134 -36.74 24.52 15.97
C GLY A 134 -36.58 23.28 16.87
N VAL A 135 -37.64 22.47 17.07
CA VAL A 135 -37.49 21.16 17.73
C VAL A 135 -36.93 20.15 16.74
N HIS A 136 -35.65 19.84 16.89
CA HIS A 136 -34.99 18.78 16.15
C HIS A 136 -35.44 17.40 16.65
N VAL A 137 -36.36 16.76 15.92
CA VAL A 137 -36.74 15.37 16.24
C VAL A 137 -35.66 14.40 15.73
N PRO A 138 -35.08 13.55 16.59
CA PRO A 138 -34.16 12.52 16.15
C PRO A 138 -34.90 11.38 15.42
N GLU A 139 -34.46 11.05 14.20
CA GLU A 139 -34.82 9.80 13.51
C GLU A 139 -33.85 8.71 13.94
N PHE A 140 -34.29 7.80 14.81
CA PHE A 140 -33.49 6.67 15.27
C PHE A 140 -33.43 5.50 14.28
N TRP A 141 -34.33 5.45 13.29
CA TRP A 141 -34.31 4.45 12.22
C TRP A 141 -33.27 4.76 11.12
N ARG A 142 -32.59 5.91 11.20
CA ARG A 142 -31.52 6.30 10.28
C ARG A 142 -30.22 6.63 10.99
N ALA A 143 -29.12 6.16 10.43
CA ALA A 143 -27.78 6.56 10.82
C ALA A 143 -27.36 7.82 10.05
N GLU A 144 -26.65 8.73 10.71
CA GLU A 144 -25.88 9.79 10.02
C GLU A 144 -24.43 9.32 9.85
N LEU A 145 -23.92 9.41 8.62
CA LEU A 145 -22.56 9.04 8.26
C LEU A 145 -21.78 10.31 7.93
N LYS A 146 -20.70 10.57 8.64
CA LYS A 146 -19.75 11.63 8.30
C LYS A 146 -18.54 10.99 7.63
N ALA A 147 -18.49 11.12 6.31
CA ALA A 147 -17.40 10.62 5.48
C ALA A 147 -16.32 11.69 5.34
N THR A 148 -15.07 11.31 5.56
CA THR A 148 -13.89 12.17 5.37
C THR A 148 -13.18 11.72 4.11
N PHE A 149 -12.96 12.67 3.20
CA PHE A 149 -12.20 12.47 1.97
C PHE A 149 -10.87 13.19 2.08
N GLU A 150 -9.80 12.46 1.79
CA GLU A 150 -8.42 12.94 1.86
C GLU A 150 -7.69 12.55 0.58
N MET A 151 -6.57 13.22 0.31
CA MET A 151 -5.72 12.86 -0.82
C MET A 151 -5.25 11.41 -0.71
N CYS A 152 -5.55 10.62 -1.72
CA CYS A 152 -5.22 9.20 -1.74
C CYS A 152 -3.71 9.01 -1.98
N PRO A 153 -3.00 8.28 -1.11
CA PRO A 153 -1.57 8.07 -1.27
C PRO A 153 -1.23 6.92 -2.23
N PHE A 154 -2.21 6.38 -2.97
CA PHE A 154 -2.04 5.28 -3.93
C PHE A 154 -2.93 5.46 -5.17
N GLY A 155 -2.58 4.77 -6.25
CA GLY A 155 -3.35 4.80 -7.50
C GLY A 155 -4.72 4.12 -7.36
N PHE A 156 -5.75 4.74 -7.94
CA PHE A 156 -7.09 4.18 -7.98
C PHE A 156 -7.29 3.32 -9.22
N LYS A 157 -6.97 2.04 -9.13
CA LYS A 157 -7.26 1.05 -10.17
C LYS A 157 -8.01 -0.14 -9.56
N SER A 158 -9.01 -0.66 -10.27
CA SER A 158 -9.77 -1.84 -9.82
C SER A 158 -8.94 -3.10 -9.98
N ASP A 159 -9.37 -4.21 -9.37
CA ASP A 159 -8.66 -5.49 -9.49
C ASP A 159 -8.56 -5.99 -10.93
N ALA A 160 -9.52 -5.62 -11.80
CA ALA A 160 -9.55 -6.00 -13.21
C ALA A 160 -8.62 -5.15 -14.10
N ASP A 161 -8.26 -3.93 -13.66
CA ASP A 161 -7.54 -2.94 -14.49
C ASP A 161 -6.02 -2.93 -14.22
N THR A 162 -5.50 -3.99 -13.61
CA THR A 162 -4.16 -3.99 -12.99
C THR A 162 -3.45 -5.30 -13.17
N GLU A 163 -2.22 -5.21 -13.67
CA GLU A 163 -1.36 -6.37 -13.94
C GLU A 163 -0.59 -6.82 -12.69
N SER A 164 -0.24 -5.88 -11.79
CA SER A 164 0.48 -6.20 -10.55
C SER A 164 -0.08 -5.48 -9.32
N GLU A 165 0.22 -6.02 -8.14
CA GLU A 165 -0.08 -5.39 -6.85
C GLU A 165 0.76 -4.13 -6.62
N THR A 166 1.91 -4.00 -7.28
CA THR A 166 2.77 -2.82 -7.13
C THR A 166 2.16 -1.55 -7.75
N GLU A 167 1.11 -1.69 -8.56
CA GLU A 167 0.34 -0.58 -9.12
C GLU A 167 -0.86 -0.18 -8.25
N ARG A 168 -1.20 -0.98 -7.24
CA ARG A 168 -2.41 -0.86 -6.41
C ARG A 168 -2.05 -0.68 -4.95
N TYR A 169 -2.68 0.28 -4.27
CA TYR A 169 -2.51 0.45 -2.82
C TYR A 169 -1.05 0.56 -2.35
N THR A 170 -0.15 0.93 -3.25
CA THR A 170 1.24 1.22 -2.94
C THR A 170 1.45 2.72 -2.99
N THR A 171 2.01 3.25 -1.90
CA THR A 171 2.55 4.60 -1.93
C THR A 171 3.94 4.54 -2.55
N LYS A 172 4.06 5.09 -3.78
CA LYS A 172 5.32 5.13 -4.52
C LYS A 172 6.34 6.08 -3.84
N PRO A 173 7.64 5.88 -4.09
CA PRO A 173 8.68 6.77 -3.57
C PRO A 173 8.42 8.23 -3.95
N GLY A 174 8.56 9.15 -3.00
CA GLY A 174 8.39 10.59 -3.18
C GLY A 174 6.95 11.11 -2.99
N ALA A 175 5.94 10.24 -2.82
CA ALA A 175 4.56 10.65 -2.62
C ALA A 175 4.18 10.72 -1.12
N VAL A 176 4.28 11.91 -0.50
CA VAL A 176 3.70 12.29 0.82
C VAL A 176 4.11 11.32 1.98
N PRO A 177 3.71 11.46 3.27
CA PRO A 177 4.55 10.98 4.37
C PRO A 177 4.63 9.44 4.37
N GLY A 178 5.86 8.92 4.33
CA GLY A 178 6.15 7.48 4.24
C GLY A 178 6.82 7.04 2.94
N GLY A 179 6.75 7.84 1.87
CA GLY A 179 7.52 7.62 0.63
C GLY A 179 8.90 8.30 0.64
N ALA A 180 9.48 8.56 1.82
CA ALA A 180 10.69 9.37 1.94
C ALA A 180 11.84 8.82 1.08
N VAL A 181 12.52 9.73 0.39
CA VAL A 181 13.72 9.45 -0.37
C VAL A 181 14.86 10.17 0.34
N SER A 182 15.84 9.44 0.84
CA SER A 182 17.10 10.01 1.32
C SER A 182 18.23 9.60 0.38
N GLY A 183 19.12 10.56 0.10
CA GLY A 183 20.45 10.26 -0.41
C GLY A 183 21.39 10.10 0.77
N GLU A 184 22.09 8.97 0.85
CA GLU A 184 23.08 8.73 1.90
C GLU A 184 24.39 8.35 1.22
N PRO A 185 25.48 9.12 1.41
CA PRO A 185 26.81 8.64 1.06
C PRO A 185 27.16 7.52 2.04
N SER A 186 27.05 6.27 1.59
CA SER A 186 27.42 5.11 2.40
C SER A 186 28.91 4.83 2.20
N TYR A 187 29.65 4.77 3.30
CA TYR A 187 31.02 4.28 3.30
C TYR A 187 30.96 2.77 3.40
N ILE A 188 30.98 2.08 2.26
CA ILE A 188 31.06 0.62 2.28
C ILE A 188 32.51 0.26 2.64
N SER A 189 32.72 -0.11 3.90
CA SER A 189 33.86 -0.94 4.24
C SER A 189 33.58 -2.32 3.63
N LEU A 190 34.26 -2.64 2.53
CA LEU A 190 34.14 -3.93 1.87
C LEU A 190 34.37 -5.04 2.91
N PRO A 191 33.54 -6.09 2.98
CA PRO A 191 33.62 -7.11 4.03
C PRO A 191 34.91 -7.95 3.99
N GLY A 192 35.84 -7.64 3.08
CA GLY A 192 37.17 -8.21 3.03
C GLY A 192 37.21 -9.69 2.68
N GLY A 193 38.43 -10.24 2.65
CA GLY A 193 38.67 -11.66 2.35
C GLY A 193 38.04 -12.62 3.36
N ALA A 194 37.62 -12.13 4.54
CA ALA A 194 36.91 -12.92 5.56
C ALA A 194 35.49 -13.34 5.12
N SER A 195 34.89 -12.62 4.16
CA SER A 195 33.57 -12.98 3.60
C SER A 195 33.60 -14.19 2.66
N GLY A 196 34.79 -14.69 2.31
CA GLY A 196 34.96 -15.75 1.33
C GLY A 196 34.44 -15.39 -0.06
N GLN A 197 34.22 -14.09 -0.35
CA GLN A 197 33.81 -13.60 -1.65
C GLN A 197 35.03 -13.29 -2.52
N VAL A 198 34.92 -13.62 -3.81
CA VAL A 198 35.94 -13.36 -4.84
C VAL A 198 35.29 -12.66 -6.03
N TYR A 199 36.08 -11.90 -6.77
CA TYR A 199 35.63 -11.35 -8.05
C TYR A 199 35.52 -12.47 -9.10
N SER A 200 34.53 -12.36 -10.00
CA SER A 200 34.24 -13.35 -11.05
C SER A 200 34.35 -12.73 -12.46
N THR A 201 34.91 -13.45 -13.43
CA THR A 201 35.07 -13.02 -14.84
C THR A 201 34.70 -14.15 -15.83
N ASP A 202 34.42 -13.78 -17.09
CA ASP A 202 33.90 -14.68 -18.15
C ASP A 202 34.75 -15.92 -18.45
N THR A 203 36.05 -15.87 -18.20
CA THR A 203 36.98 -16.94 -18.62
C THR A 203 37.66 -17.66 -17.47
N GLY A 204 37.35 -17.34 -16.21
CA GLY A 204 38.07 -17.85 -15.02
C GLY A 204 39.59 -17.58 -15.01
N THR A 205 40.11 -16.95 -16.05
CA THR A 205 41.53 -16.73 -16.36
C THR A 205 41.85 -15.25 -16.53
N GLY A 206 40.83 -14.38 -16.66
CA GLY A 206 40.98 -12.93 -16.66
C GLY A 206 41.05 -12.36 -15.25
N LYS A 207 42.02 -11.47 -14.98
CA LYS A 207 42.10 -10.71 -13.72
C LYS A 207 40.83 -9.84 -13.56
N PRO A 208 40.23 -9.72 -12.36
CA PRO A 208 40.63 -10.28 -11.07
C PRO A 208 39.88 -11.57 -10.65
N ALA A 209 39.67 -12.55 -11.54
CA ALA A 209 38.97 -13.80 -11.15
C ALA A 209 39.62 -14.53 -9.97
N GLY A 210 38.81 -14.92 -8.98
CA GLY A 210 39.30 -15.65 -7.80
C GLY A 210 40.07 -14.80 -6.80
N VAL A 211 40.22 -13.50 -7.05
CA VAL A 211 40.88 -12.57 -6.12
C VAL A 211 39.91 -12.21 -5.00
N PRO A 212 40.30 -12.37 -3.72
CA PRO A 212 39.46 -11.95 -2.60
C PRO A 212 39.22 -10.44 -2.61
N ILE A 213 38.02 -10.03 -2.17
CA ILE A 213 37.73 -8.61 -1.99
C ILE A 213 38.63 -8.07 -0.86
N PRO A 214 39.42 -7.01 -1.08
CA PRO A 214 40.31 -6.47 -0.05
C PRO A 214 39.51 -5.90 1.13
N TYR A 215 39.99 -6.15 2.35
CA TYR A 215 39.40 -5.61 3.59
C TYR A 215 39.89 -4.17 3.81
N GLY A 216 39.01 -3.30 4.30
CA GLY A 216 39.41 -1.98 4.81
C GLY A 216 39.77 -0.94 3.74
N ILE A 217 39.57 -1.24 2.44
CA ILE A 217 39.58 -0.21 1.40
C ILE A 217 38.16 0.34 1.32
N GLY A 218 37.97 1.57 1.80
CA GLY A 218 36.69 2.23 1.70
C GLY A 218 36.55 2.96 0.37
N PHE A 219 35.48 2.63 -0.35
CA PHE A 219 35.08 3.34 -1.54
C PHE A 219 33.72 3.99 -1.26
N ILE A 220 33.61 5.29 -1.54
CA ILE A 220 32.34 5.99 -1.37
C ILE A 220 31.47 5.60 -2.55
N GLU A 221 30.36 4.91 -2.26
CA GLU A 221 29.39 4.56 -3.28
C GLU A 221 28.12 5.40 -3.09
N PRO A 222 27.60 6.03 -4.17
CA PRO A 222 26.33 6.72 -4.09
C PRO A 222 25.23 5.69 -3.89
N GLN A 223 24.53 5.78 -2.77
CA GLN A 223 23.33 4.99 -2.50
C GLN A 223 22.13 5.90 -2.33
N ARG A 224 20.98 5.42 -2.78
CA ARG A 224 19.70 6.07 -2.56
C ARG A 224 18.81 5.15 -1.77
N LYS A 225 18.22 5.64 -0.68
CA LYS A 225 17.26 4.90 0.10
C LYS A 225 15.87 5.42 -0.21
N PHE A 226 14.92 4.51 -0.40
CA PHE A 226 13.52 4.88 -0.59
C PHE A 226 12.60 3.84 0.03
N ARG A 227 11.36 4.26 0.27
CA ARG A 227 10.33 3.42 0.90
C ARG A 227 9.11 3.31 0.01
N ILE A 228 8.49 2.13 0.09
CA ILE A 228 7.22 1.80 -0.56
C ILE A 228 6.30 1.26 0.51
N VAL A 229 5.10 1.82 0.61
CA VAL A 229 4.12 1.38 1.61
C VAL A 229 2.99 0.64 0.93
N TRP A 230 2.83 -0.64 1.24
CA TRP A 230 1.68 -1.46 0.88
C TRP A 230 0.58 -1.25 1.91
N ARG A 231 -0.49 -0.57 1.50
CA ARG A 231 -1.55 -0.07 2.37
C ARG A 231 -2.68 -1.07 2.53
N ARG A 232 -3.35 -1.03 3.70
CA ARG A 232 -4.62 -1.72 3.98
C ARG A 232 -4.58 -3.22 3.67
N LEU A 233 -3.62 -3.92 4.25
CA LEU A 233 -3.60 -5.38 4.27
C LEU A 233 -4.55 -5.88 5.36
N PRO A 234 -5.37 -6.92 5.09
CA PRO A 234 -6.19 -7.55 6.12
C PRO A 234 -5.34 -8.02 7.31
N PHE A 235 -5.88 -7.92 8.52
CA PHE A 235 -5.16 -8.31 9.75
C PHE A 235 -4.54 -9.71 9.66
N ASP A 236 -5.28 -10.67 9.11
CA ASP A 236 -4.87 -12.08 9.00
C ASP A 236 -3.78 -12.36 7.96
N ALA A 237 -3.42 -11.37 7.13
CA ALA A 237 -2.40 -11.52 6.08
C ALA A 237 -0.97 -11.45 6.61
N TRP A 238 -0.76 -10.83 7.77
CA TRP A 238 0.56 -10.55 8.33
C TRP A 238 0.69 -11.06 9.76
N GLY A 239 1.89 -11.49 10.12
CA GLY A 239 2.24 -11.98 11.45
C GLY A 239 2.94 -13.36 11.44
N PRO A 240 3.52 -13.78 12.56
CA PRO A 240 4.26 -15.04 12.66
C PRO A 240 3.45 -16.25 12.19
N GLY A 241 4.06 -17.11 11.38
CA GLY A 241 3.41 -18.30 10.82
C GLY A 241 2.54 -18.05 9.59
N LYS A 242 2.30 -16.78 9.22
CA LYS A 242 1.60 -16.44 7.96
C LYS A 242 2.57 -16.53 6.76
N PRO A 243 2.10 -16.96 5.57
CA PRO A 243 2.96 -17.11 4.39
C PRO A 243 3.72 -15.84 4.01
N LEU A 244 3.06 -14.68 4.01
CA LEU A 244 3.68 -13.40 3.68
C LEU A 244 4.80 -13.04 4.68
N PHE A 245 4.57 -13.21 5.98
CA PHE A 245 5.58 -12.94 7.00
C PHE A 245 6.81 -13.83 6.84
N ASN A 246 6.59 -15.14 6.65
CA ASN A 246 7.65 -16.11 6.43
C ASN A 246 8.43 -15.82 5.13
N ARG A 247 7.77 -15.31 4.09
CA ARG A 247 8.45 -14.88 2.86
C ARG A 247 9.35 -13.67 3.13
N VAL A 248 8.83 -12.66 3.81
CA VAL A 248 9.56 -11.39 4.00
C VAL A 248 10.74 -11.57 4.95
N ILE A 249 10.49 -12.16 6.13
CA ILE A 249 11.49 -12.28 7.21
C ILE A 249 12.30 -13.56 7.09
N GLY A 250 11.71 -14.64 6.57
CA GLY A 250 12.29 -15.99 6.57
C GLY A 250 11.74 -16.85 7.71
N ASN A 251 12.08 -18.13 7.67
CA ASN A 251 11.85 -19.08 8.75
C ASN A 251 13.02 -20.10 8.82
N GLU A 252 12.95 -21.08 9.72
CA GLU A 252 14.02 -22.08 9.88
C GLU A 252 14.32 -22.89 8.60
N GLY A 253 13.34 -23.02 7.70
CA GLY A 253 13.45 -23.79 6.46
C GLY A 253 13.69 -22.94 5.20
N SER A 254 13.54 -21.62 5.25
CA SER A 254 13.67 -20.75 4.08
C SER A 254 14.23 -19.37 4.42
N ARG A 255 15.19 -18.92 3.60
CA ARG A 255 15.70 -17.55 3.67
C ARG A 255 14.67 -16.59 3.09
N GLY A 256 14.29 -15.61 3.90
CA GLY A 256 13.36 -14.57 3.51
C GLY A 256 13.95 -13.59 2.50
N PHE A 257 13.18 -12.56 2.22
CA PHE A 257 13.55 -11.47 1.32
C PHE A 257 14.37 -10.40 2.00
N PHE A 258 14.37 -10.35 3.33
CA PHE A 258 15.18 -9.40 4.07
C PHE A 258 16.67 -9.56 3.74
N GLY A 259 17.32 -8.48 3.30
CA GLY A 259 18.70 -8.48 2.81
C GLY A 259 18.90 -9.00 1.38
N ALA A 260 17.84 -9.50 0.73
CA ALA A 260 17.88 -9.96 -0.65
C ALA A 260 17.98 -8.79 -1.64
N VAL A 261 18.36 -9.11 -2.88
CA VAL A 261 18.41 -8.19 -4.01
C VAL A 261 17.43 -8.61 -5.11
N ASN A 262 16.95 -7.65 -5.89
CA ASN A 262 15.95 -7.90 -6.92
C ASN A 262 16.52 -8.75 -8.06
N LYS A 263 15.80 -9.82 -8.42
CA LYS A 263 16.16 -10.74 -9.50
C LYS A 263 15.97 -10.11 -10.87
N THR A 264 14.82 -9.48 -11.08
CA THR A 264 14.43 -8.87 -12.36
C THR A 264 14.21 -7.37 -12.19
N TYR A 265 13.81 -6.71 -13.28
CA TYR A 265 13.48 -5.29 -13.25
C TYR A 265 12.29 -5.02 -12.32
N PHE A 266 12.46 -4.11 -11.37
CA PHE A 266 11.45 -3.81 -10.37
C PHE A 266 11.30 -2.30 -10.19
N LEU A 267 10.11 -1.78 -10.42
CA LEU A 267 9.74 -0.37 -10.16
C LEU A 267 10.63 0.71 -10.78
N GLY A 268 11.15 0.47 -11.98
CA GLY A 268 12.07 1.43 -12.61
C GLY A 268 13.55 1.05 -12.50
N TYR A 269 13.87 0.04 -11.69
CA TYR A 269 15.24 -0.32 -11.33
C TYR A 269 15.62 -1.67 -11.92
N TRP A 270 16.82 -1.74 -12.49
CA TRP A 270 17.38 -2.94 -13.11
C TRP A 270 17.70 -4.02 -12.07
N SER A 271 17.89 -5.26 -12.53
CA SER A 271 18.28 -6.40 -11.70
C SER A 271 19.48 -6.08 -10.79
N LEU A 272 19.49 -6.67 -9.60
CA LEU A 272 20.52 -6.58 -8.56
C LEU A 272 20.75 -5.19 -7.95
N THR A 273 20.12 -4.12 -8.45
CA THR A 273 20.37 -2.76 -8.00
C THR A 273 19.61 -2.37 -6.74
N LEU A 274 18.55 -3.10 -6.39
CA LEU A 274 17.74 -2.86 -5.19
C LEU A 274 18.00 -3.95 -4.15
N GLN A 275 18.23 -3.54 -2.91
CA GLN A 275 18.31 -4.41 -1.74
C GLN A 275 17.19 -4.06 -0.77
N LEU A 276 16.46 -5.06 -0.27
CA LEU A 276 15.49 -4.87 0.80
C LEU A 276 16.23 -4.81 2.14
N VAL A 277 16.21 -3.65 2.80
CA VAL A 277 16.98 -3.41 4.05
C VAL A 277 16.10 -3.21 5.27
N GLY A 278 14.80 -3.01 5.07
CA GLY A 278 13.89 -2.63 6.15
C GLY A 278 12.46 -3.00 5.81
N VAL A 279 11.74 -3.47 6.83
CA VAL A 279 10.31 -3.70 6.78
C VAL A 279 9.74 -3.08 8.04
N GLU A 280 8.89 -2.08 7.88
CA GLU A 280 8.18 -1.46 9.00
C GLU A 280 6.70 -1.82 8.92
N GLU A 281 6.16 -2.27 10.04
CA GLU A 281 4.74 -2.62 10.17
C GLU A 281 4.02 -1.53 10.96
N THR A 282 2.85 -1.11 10.47
CA THR A 282 1.98 -0.16 11.16
C THR A 282 0.59 -0.74 11.23
N LEU A 283 0.10 -1.00 12.45
CA LEU A 283 -1.26 -1.46 12.68
C LEU A 283 -2.19 -0.26 12.79
N LEU A 284 -3.21 -0.19 11.93
CA LEU A 284 -4.19 0.88 11.91
C LEU A 284 -5.61 0.31 12.05
N PRO A 285 -6.55 1.01 12.71
CA PRO A 285 -7.95 0.62 12.66
C PRO A 285 -8.43 0.55 11.21
N ASP A 286 -9.15 -0.52 10.85
CA ASP A 286 -9.69 -0.62 9.49
C ASP A 286 -10.76 0.47 9.29
N PRO A 287 -10.72 1.24 8.18
CA PRO A 287 -11.69 2.29 7.88
C PRO A 287 -13.16 1.86 7.90
N THR A 288 -13.44 0.57 7.71
CA THR A 288 -14.79 -0.01 7.78
C THR A 288 -15.30 -0.19 9.22
N GLY A 289 -14.42 -0.06 10.21
CA GLY A 289 -14.69 -0.36 11.62
C GLY A 289 -14.61 -1.86 11.95
N LEU A 290 -14.21 -2.72 11.01
CA LEU A 290 -14.10 -4.17 11.17
C LEU A 290 -12.73 -4.61 11.72
N GLY A 291 -12.31 -4.01 12.82
CA GLY A 291 -11.05 -4.36 13.48
C GLY A 291 -9.87 -3.55 12.95
N TYR A 292 -8.81 -4.23 12.53
CA TYR A 292 -7.53 -3.60 12.18
C TYR A 292 -7.04 -4.05 10.80
N SER A 293 -6.15 -3.24 10.23
CA SER A 293 -5.44 -3.49 8.98
C SER A 293 -3.97 -3.13 9.13
N TRP A 294 -3.12 -3.78 8.36
CA TRP A 294 -1.69 -3.52 8.34
C TRP A 294 -1.32 -2.60 7.17
N ASP A 295 -0.46 -1.63 7.45
CA ASP A 295 0.35 -0.96 6.45
C ASP A 295 1.78 -1.50 6.56
N LEU A 296 2.29 -2.11 5.48
CA LEU A 296 3.65 -2.64 5.42
C LEU A 296 4.54 -1.76 4.58
N ALA A 297 5.67 -1.38 5.11
CA ALA A 297 6.59 -0.46 4.49
C ALA A 297 7.92 -1.11 4.18
N TYR A 298 8.15 -1.36 2.89
CA TYR A 298 9.38 -1.91 2.37
C TYR A 298 10.37 -0.80 2.10
N THR A 299 11.54 -0.90 2.70
CA THR A 299 12.64 0.06 2.54
C THR A 299 13.72 -0.57 1.69
N PHE A 300 14.02 0.09 0.57
CA PHE A 300 15.01 -0.36 -0.39
C PHE A 300 16.22 0.57 -0.40
N VAL A 301 17.39 -0.02 -0.55
CA VAL A 301 18.61 0.71 -0.92
C VAL A 301 18.89 0.42 -2.39
N HIS A 302 19.05 1.49 -3.16
CA HIS A 302 19.42 1.46 -4.55
C HIS A 302 20.92 1.77 -4.71
N LYS A 303 21.63 0.86 -5.38
CA LYS A 303 23.03 0.99 -5.74
C LYS A 303 23.18 0.96 -7.27
N PRO A 304 23.31 2.13 -7.94
CA PRO A 304 23.33 2.23 -9.41
C PRO A 304 24.73 1.99 -10.00
N VAL A 305 25.34 0.84 -9.69
CA VAL A 305 26.63 0.44 -10.27
C VAL A 305 26.47 -0.83 -11.10
N PRO A 306 27.41 -1.17 -12.00
CA PRO A 306 27.38 -2.45 -12.70
C PRO A 306 27.30 -3.63 -11.70
N PHE A 307 26.38 -4.57 -11.95
CA PHE A 307 26.06 -5.70 -11.06
C PHE A 307 25.43 -5.31 -9.70
N GLY A 308 25.04 -4.03 -9.53
CA GLY A 308 24.29 -3.54 -8.38
C GLY A 308 24.96 -3.86 -7.04
N HIS A 309 24.21 -4.44 -6.11
CA HIS A 309 24.69 -4.84 -4.78
C HIS A 309 25.68 -6.01 -4.80
N LEU A 310 25.80 -6.73 -5.92
CA LEU A 310 26.82 -7.76 -6.12
C LEU A 310 28.04 -7.23 -6.88
N GLY A 311 28.03 -5.96 -7.29
CA GLY A 311 29.13 -5.29 -7.97
C GLY A 311 30.04 -4.60 -6.99
N PHE A 312 31.30 -4.99 -6.96
CA PHE A 312 32.33 -4.29 -6.20
C PHE A 312 33.43 -3.81 -7.11
N TYR A 313 33.95 -2.63 -6.81
CA TYR A 313 35.06 -2.06 -7.56
C TYR A 313 36.35 -2.82 -7.21
N PHE A 314 37.06 -3.26 -8.24
CA PHE A 314 38.43 -3.74 -8.16
C PHE A 314 39.35 -2.63 -8.65
N PHE A 315 40.34 -2.26 -7.83
CA PHE A 315 41.36 -1.30 -8.17
C PHE A 315 42.67 -2.04 -8.41
N ASP A 316 43.18 -2.00 -9.65
CA ASP A 316 44.51 -2.52 -9.97
C ASP A 316 45.55 -1.41 -9.82
N PRO A 317 46.45 -1.49 -8.82
CA PRO A 317 47.51 -0.51 -8.64
C PRO A 317 48.63 -0.63 -9.71
N ALA A 318 48.64 -1.68 -10.54
CA ALA A 318 49.69 -1.89 -11.54
C ALA A 318 49.46 -1.05 -12.82
N THR A 319 50.49 -0.35 -13.29
CA THR A 319 50.47 0.55 -14.45
C THR A 319 50.39 -0.14 -15.81
N THR A 320 50.40 -1.48 -15.88
CA THR A 320 50.44 -2.25 -17.14
C THR A 320 49.16 -3.08 -17.32
N GLY A 321 48.22 -2.52 -18.09
CA GLY A 321 46.95 -3.18 -18.43
C GLY A 321 45.85 -2.84 -17.43
N ASN A 322 45.23 -1.69 -17.60
CA ASN A 322 44.24 -1.15 -16.67
C ASN A 322 42.97 -2.04 -16.62
N VAL A 323 42.90 -2.94 -15.65
CA VAL A 323 41.76 -3.83 -15.37
C VAL A 323 40.94 -3.36 -14.15
N SER A 324 41.05 -2.08 -13.79
CA SER A 324 40.24 -1.49 -12.73
C SER A 324 38.79 -1.33 -13.20
N GLY A 325 37.83 -1.70 -12.37
CA GLY A 325 36.41 -1.65 -12.75
C GLY A 325 35.49 -2.37 -11.78
N TYR A 326 34.20 -2.36 -12.09
CA TYR A 326 33.21 -3.12 -11.33
C TYR A 326 33.17 -4.56 -11.82
N TYR A 327 33.26 -5.49 -10.86
CA TYR A 327 33.15 -6.92 -11.11
C TYR A 327 32.11 -7.51 -10.18
N GLN A 328 31.37 -8.49 -10.68
CA GLN A 328 30.44 -9.25 -9.88
C GLN A 328 31.23 -10.11 -8.89
N THR A 329 30.76 -10.16 -7.64
CA THR A 329 31.37 -10.99 -6.59
C THR A 329 30.52 -12.19 -6.25
N GLN A 330 31.20 -13.30 -6.00
CA GLN A 330 30.58 -14.59 -5.69
C GLN A 330 31.39 -15.32 -4.62
N ARG A 331 30.81 -16.35 -4.03
CA ARG A 331 31.51 -17.20 -3.07
C ARG A 331 32.67 -17.95 -3.73
N ALA A 332 33.80 -18.00 -3.06
CA ALA A 332 34.97 -18.76 -3.49
C ALA A 332 34.64 -20.24 -3.72
N GLY A 333 35.20 -20.82 -4.79
CA GLY A 333 34.96 -22.22 -5.20
C GLY A 333 33.87 -22.39 -6.27
N LEU A 334 33.16 -21.32 -6.63
CA LEU A 334 32.32 -21.29 -7.83
C LEU A 334 33.20 -20.96 -9.05
N ASN A 335 33.42 -21.94 -9.92
CA ASN A 335 34.36 -21.84 -11.05
C ASN A 335 33.74 -21.21 -12.33
N THR A 336 32.50 -20.74 -12.26
CA THR A 336 31.77 -20.21 -13.42
C THR A 336 31.15 -18.86 -13.06
N ARG A 337 31.35 -17.86 -13.93
CA ARG A 337 30.58 -16.61 -13.85
C ARG A 337 29.10 -16.96 -13.95
N ILE A 338 28.35 -16.52 -12.95
CA ILE A 338 26.89 -16.54 -13.01
C ILE A 338 26.48 -15.15 -13.48
N THR A 339 26.53 -14.93 -14.79
CA THR A 339 26.05 -13.70 -15.45
C THR A 339 24.57 -13.52 -15.31
N ASP A 340 23.86 -14.64 -15.32
CA ASP A 340 22.43 -14.70 -15.30
C ASP A 340 21.94 -14.70 -13.85
N GLU A 341 21.23 -13.64 -13.47
CA GLU A 341 20.66 -13.50 -12.13
C GLU A 341 19.72 -14.65 -11.76
N THR A 342 19.19 -15.36 -12.75
CA THR A 342 18.33 -16.53 -12.53
C THR A 342 19.06 -17.76 -12.01
N LEU A 343 20.38 -17.82 -12.18
CA LEU A 343 21.23 -18.93 -11.76
C LEU A 343 21.89 -18.67 -10.39
N ILE A 344 21.72 -17.48 -9.81
CA ILE A 344 22.28 -17.13 -8.49
C ILE A 344 21.40 -17.77 -7.40
N THR A 345 21.92 -18.82 -6.79
CA THR A 345 21.24 -19.55 -5.70
C THR A 345 21.64 -19.04 -4.31
N ASP A 346 20.90 -19.44 -3.29
CA ASP A 346 21.22 -19.08 -1.91
C ASP A 346 22.63 -19.54 -1.50
N GLY A 347 23.40 -18.60 -0.95
CA GLY A 347 24.77 -18.88 -0.51
C GLY A 347 25.82 -18.90 -1.62
N SER A 348 25.43 -18.68 -2.88
CA SER A 348 26.37 -18.45 -3.99
C SER A 348 26.93 -17.03 -4.03
N ALA A 349 26.20 -16.07 -3.45
CA ALA A 349 26.56 -14.66 -3.36
C ALA A 349 26.31 -14.11 -1.96
N LEU A 350 26.83 -12.90 -1.71
CA LEU A 350 26.66 -12.19 -0.43
C LEU A 350 25.18 -11.91 -0.11
N PHE A 351 24.41 -11.53 -1.12
CA PHE A 351 22.98 -11.27 -1.01
C PHE A 351 22.19 -12.29 -1.83
N PRO A 352 21.15 -12.91 -1.26
CA PRO A 352 20.27 -13.81 -2.02
C PRO A 352 19.51 -13.02 -3.09
N VAL A 353 19.26 -13.65 -4.22
CA VAL A 353 18.53 -13.04 -5.35
C VAL A 353 17.09 -13.55 -5.34
N ARG A 354 16.12 -12.64 -5.38
CA ARG A 354 14.69 -12.93 -5.21
C ARG A 354 13.82 -12.08 -6.13
N GLU A 355 12.66 -12.61 -6.54
CA GLU A 355 11.70 -11.88 -7.37
C GLU A 355 10.88 -10.91 -6.50
N PHE A 356 11.22 -9.62 -6.53
CA PHE A 356 10.64 -8.63 -5.61
C PHE A 356 9.14 -8.39 -5.83
N GLU A 357 8.58 -8.74 -6.98
CA GLU A 357 7.13 -8.76 -7.15
C GLU A 357 6.43 -9.72 -6.16
N ASP A 358 7.11 -10.76 -5.69
CA ASP A 358 6.59 -11.72 -4.71
C ASP A 358 6.43 -11.12 -3.30
N LEU A 359 7.04 -9.97 -3.02
CA LEU A 359 6.82 -9.22 -1.77
C LEU A 359 5.37 -8.75 -1.64
N PHE A 360 4.64 -8.66 -2.76
CA PHE A 360 3.27 -8.18 -2.83
C PHE A 360 2.27 -9.32 -3.03
N LYS A 361 2.61 -10.56 -2.65
CA LYS A 361 1.73 -11.73 -2.70
C LYS A 361 1.34 -12.16 -1.28
N VAL A 362 0.08 -12.49 -1.03
CA VAL A 362 -0.38 -12.90 0.31
C VAL A 362 -0.36 -14.41 0.57
N GLY A 363 -0.58 -15.23 -0.46
CA GLY A 363 -0.54 -16.71 -0.37
C GLY A 363 0.86 -17.28 -0.34
N ALA A 364 1.00 -18.60 -0.17
CA ALA A 364 2.27 -19.29 -0.39
C ALA A 364 2.69 -19.15 -1.87
N ALA A 365 4.01 -19.04 -2.11
CA ALA A 365 4.56 -18.97 -3.46
C ALA A 365 4.69 -20.37 -4.06
#